data_AF-V4IDW3-F1
#
_entry.id   AF-V4IDW3-F1
#
_cell.length_a   1.000
_cell.length_b   1.000
_cell.length_c   1.000
_cell.angle_alpha   90.00
_cell.angle_beta   90.00
_cell.angle_gamma   90.00
#
_symmetry.space_group_name_H-M   'P 1'
#
loop_
_entity.id
_entity.type
_entity.pdbx_description
1 polymer ?
#
loop_
_entity_poly.entity_id
_entity_poly.type
_entity_poly.pdbx_seq_one_letter_code
_entity_poly.pdbx_strand_id
1 'polypeptide(L)'
;MLLADIGTSYAKLMDTETGTYRLVAVRDLPADGRRADWATGHNGKRFGGRYVNELTALARGGAALIEEPSFTLLDCGSRDIKFVRYENGAVKDMGWNDECGASMGFTIELLQRYYQLDFGAMSVPPRSLPITCGVLGISAIFDAVVNGQSESEAVARFIKGIALNGYQFAGSPDTLYLSGGLCENPLFTGSFPCTVVCLGRWVLLEGLKVSIGMVTRDLL
;
A
#
# COMPACT_ATOMS: atom_id res chain seq x y z
N MET A 1 -22.42 3.88 -11.89
CA MET A 1 -21.47 2.73 -11.98
C MET A 1 -20.64 2.63 -10.70
N LEU A 2 -20.39 1.42 -10.20
CA LEU A 2 -19.57 1.14 -9.02
C LEU A 2 -18.19 0.61 -9.43
N LEU A 3 -17.13 1.31 -9.03
CA LEU A 3 -15.74 0.88 -9.15
C LEU A 3 -15.25 0.32 -7.82
N ALA A 4 -14.36 -0.68 -7.87
CA ALA A 4 -13.80 -1.25 -6.64
C ALA A 4 -12.33 -1.66 -6.76
N ASP A 5 -11.53 -1.30 -5.77
CA ASP A 5 -10.23 -1.93 -5.51
C ASP A 5 -10.38 -2.82 -4.29
N ILE A 6 -10.39 -4.14 -4.53
CA ILE A 6 -10.75 -5.13 -3.52
C ILE A 6 -9.50 -5.92 -3.14
N GLY A 7 -8.83 -5.44 -2.10
CA GLY A 7 -7.66 -6.11 -1.51
C GLY A 7 -8.05 -7.34 -0.69
N THR A 8 -7.17 -7.74 0.23
CA THR A 8 -7.43 -8.87 1.15
C THR A 8 -8.07 -8.42 2.45
N SER A 9 -7.69 -7.26 2.98
CA SER A 9 -8.24 -6.71 4.24
C SER A 9 -9.38 -5.73 4.01
N TYR A 10 -9.21 -4.83 3.03
CA TYR A 10 -10.14 -3.73 2.76
C TYR A 10 -10.52 -3.65 1.28
N ALA A 11 -11.78 -3.31 1.05
CA ALA A 11 -12.33 -2.95 -0.24
C ALA A 11 -12.55 -1.44 -0.29
N LYS A 12 -11.98 -0.81 -1.30
CA LYS A 12 -12.18 0.60 -1.63
C LYS A 12 -13.22 0.68 -2.73
N LEU A 13 -14.34 1.31 -2.46
CA LEU A 13 -15.48 1.42 -3.38
C LEU A 13 -15.64 2.87 -3.80
N MET A 14 -15.90 3.11 -5.09
CA MET A 14 -16.23 4.44 -5.60
C MET A 14 -17.48 4.37 -6.47
N ASP A 15 -18.47 5.16 -6.11
CA ASP A 15 -19.68 5.34 -6.89
C ASP A 15 -19.47 6.53 -7.84
N THR A 16 -19.47 6.24 -9.13
CA THR A 16 -19.18 7.22 -10.20
C THR A 16 -20.28 8.26 -10.41
N GLU A 17 -21.52 7.96 -10.04
CA GLU A 17 -22.65 8.88 -10.22
C GLU A 17 -22.66 9.93 -9.11
N THR A 18 -22.37 9.49 -7.89
CA THR A 18 -22.34 10.36 -6.71
C THR A 18 -20.96 10.95 -6.42
N GLY A 19 -19.89 10.40 -7.01
CA GLY A 19 -18.51 10.75 -6.69
C GLY A 19 -18.05 10.28 -5.30
N THR A 20 -18.81 9.40 -4.65
CA THR A 20 -18.56 9.02 -3.24
C THR A 20 -17.58 7.86 -3.12
N TYR A 21 -16.65 7.99 -2.18
CA TYR A 21 -15.68 6.94 -1.82
C TYR A 21 -16.06 6.29 -0.49
N ARG A 22 -15.94 4.97 -0.42
CA ARG A 22 -16.22 4.19 0.78
C ARG A 22 -15.14 3.15 1.00
N LEU A 23 -14.77 2.97 2.27
CA LEU A 23 -13.90 1.89 2.70
C LEU A 23 -14.73 0.88 3.47
N VAL A 24 -14.61 -0.40 3.11
CA VAL A 24 -15.32 -1.50 3.77
C VAL A 24 -14.32 -2.61 4.05
N ALA A 25 -14.45 -3.33 5.17
CA ALA A 25 -13.63 -4.52 5.38
C ALA A 25 -14.09 -5.62 4.42
N VAL A 26 -13.16 -6.35 3.81
CA VAL A 26 -13.49 -7.38 2.80
C VAL A 26 -14.38 -8.49 3.39
N ARG A 27 -14.18 -8.81 4.67
CA ARG A 27 -15.01 -9.79 5.40
C ARG A 27 -16.48 -9.39 5.54
N ASP A 28 -16.78 -8.09 5.43
CA ASP A 28 -18.13 -7.55 5.54
C ASP A 28 -18.79 -7.38 4.16
N LEU A 29 -18.08 -7.76 3.07
CA LEU A 29 -18.68 -7.80 1.74
C LEU A 29 -19.67 -8.98 1.64
N PRO A 30 -20.89 -8.76 1.15
CA PRO A 30 -21.87 -9.82 1.00
C PRO A 30 -21.38 -10.90 0.04
N ALA A 31 -21.62 -12.17 0.40
CA ALA A 31 -21.17 -13.33 -0.38
C ALA A 31 -21.82 -13.42 -1.78
N ASP A 32 -23.00 -12.82 -1.93
CA ASP A 32 -23.88 -12.86 -3.09
C ASP A 32 -24.29 -11.46 -3.64
N GLY A 33 -23.74 -10.37 -3.09
CA GLY A 33 -24.26 -9.00 -3.31
C GLY A 33 -23.28 -7.96 -3.86
N ARG A 34 -23.83 -7.05 -4.71
CA ARG A 34 -23.21 -5.93 -5.46
C ARG A 34 -21.86 -6.23 -6.11
N ARG A 35 -21.93 -6.69 -7.36
CA ARG A 35 -20.80 -6.81 -8.28
C ARG A 35 -20.37 -5.39 -8.66
N ALA A 36 -19.17 -4.98 -8.29
CA ALA A 36 -18.62 -3.75 -8.85
C ALA A 36 -18.60 -3.89 -10.38
N ASP A 37 -19.02 -2.88 -11.12
CA ASP A 37 -19.05 -2.96 -12.58
C ASP A 37 -17.63 -3.21 -13.12
N TRP A 38 -16.65 -2.53 -12.50
CA TRP A 38 -15.22 -2.76 -12.72
C TRP A 38 -14.50 -2.89 -11.39
N ALA A 39 -13.58 -3.85 -11.33
CA ALA A 39 -12.76 -4.05 -10.15
C ALA A 39 -11.28 -4.25 -10.47
N THR A 40 -10.47 -3.95 -9.49
CA THR A 40 -9.07 -4.35 -9.36
C THR A 40 -8.83 -4.88 -7.94
N GLY A 41 -7.57 -5.08 -7.56
CA GLY A 41 -7.21 -5.69 -6.29
C GLY A 41 -7.24 -7.21 -6.32
N HIS A 42 -6.66 -7.83 -5.28
CA HIS A 42 -6.51 -9.28 -5.17
C HIS A 42 -7.80 -10.06 -5.39
N ASN A 43 -8.91 -9.55 -4.84
CA ASN A 43 -10.24 -10.15 -4.95
C ASN A 43 -11.10 -9.53 -6.07
N GLY A 44 -10.52 -8.67 -6.91
CA GLY A 44 -11.25 -7.97 -7.98
C GLY A 44 -11.94 -8.91 -8.95
N LYS A 45 -11.29 -10.01 -9.35
CA LYS A 45 -11.91 -11.03 -10.23
C LYS A 45 -13.11 -11.74 -9.61
N ARG A 46 -13.18 -11.82 -8.27
CA ARG A 46 -14.26 -12.49 -7.55
C ARG A 46 -15.50 -11.62 -7.44
N PHE A 47 -15.31 -10.32 -7.24
CA PHE A 47 -16.39 -9.37 -6.90
C PHE A 47 -16.67 -8.32 -7.99
N GLY A 48 -15.87 -8.29 -9.07
CA GLY A 48 -16.06 -7.39 -10.21
C GLY A 48 -16.75 -8.08 -11.39
N GLY A 49 -17.57 -7.34 -12.13
CA GLY A 49 -18.11 -7.75 -13.43
C GLY A 49 -17.03 -7.74 -14.52
N ARG A 50 -16.11 -6.78 -14.46
CA ARG A 50 -14.91 -6.71 -15.28
C ARG A 50 -13.69 -6.44 -14.40
N TYR A 51 -12.53 -6.92 -14.83
CA TYR A 51 -11.29 -6.86 -14.06
C TYR A 51 -10.17 -6.13 -14.79
N VAL A 52 -9.49 -5.23 -14.07
CA VAL A 52 -8.23 -4.62 -14.50
C VAL A 52 -7.13 -5.08 -13.54
N ASN A 53 -5.99 -5.48 -14.10
CA ASN A 53 -4.83 -5.90 -13.33
C ASN A 53 -4.35 -4.79 -12.36
N GLU A 54 -3.94 -5.19 -11.16
CA GLU A 54 -3.53 -4.27 -10.09
C GLU A 54 -2.35 -3.38 -10.45
N LEU A 55 -1.29 -3.93 -11.06
CA LEU A 55 -0.14 -3.13 -11.50
C LEU A 55 -0.55 -2.15 -12.60
N THR A 56 -1.45 -2.55 -13.50
CA THR A 56 -1.98 -1.65 -14.54
C THR A 56 -2.80 -0.52 -13.93
N ALA A 57 -3.68 -0.82 -12.98
CA ALA A 57 -4.46 0.18 -12.26
C ALA A 57 -3.55 1.12 -11.46
N LEU A 58 -2.57 0.59 -10.73
CA LEU A 58 -1.60 1.39 -9.99
C LEU A 58 -0.80 2.32 -10.90
N ALA A 59 -0.27 1.81 -12.02
CA ALA A 59 0.49 2.59 -12.98
C ALA A 59 -0.33 3.75 -13.57
N ARG A 60 -1.57 3.47 -14.00
CA ARG A 60 -2.47 4.48 -14.56
C ARG A 60 -2.93 5.49 -13.51
N GLY A 61 -3.18 5.03 -12.28
CA GLY A 61 -3.55 5.89 -11.17
C GLY A 61 -2.41 6.84 -10.78
N GLY A 62 -1.19 6.32 -10.72
CA GLY A 62 0.01 7.13 -10.53
C GLY A 62 0.14 8.22 -11.59
N ALA A 63 0.06 7.85 -12.87
CA ALA A 63 0.15 8.82 -13.97
C ALA A 63 -1.02 9.81 -14.04
N ALA A 64 -2.17 9.50 -13.43
CA ALA A 64 -3.29 10.42 -13.32
C ALA A 64 -3.10 11.45 -12.17
N LEU A 65 -2.45 11.04 -11.08
CA LEU A 65 -2.34 11.82 -9.85
C LEU A 65 -1.02 12.59 -9.71
N ILE A 66 0.06 12.07 -10.30
CA ILE A 66 1.40 12.65 -10.22
C ILE A 66 1.63 13.52 -11.46
N GLU A 67 2.14 14.73 -11.29
CA GLU A 67 2.36 15.68 -12.40
C GLU A 67 3.72 15.46 -13.06
N GLU A 68 4.70 14.98 -12.31
CA GLU A 68 6.05 14.71 -12.77
C GLU A 68 6.06 13.60 -13.83
N PRO A 69 6.81 13.75 -14.94
CA PRO A 69 6.88 12.72 -15.98
C PRO A 69 7.75 11.53 -15.56
N SER A 70 8.59 11.68 -14.53
CA SER A 70 9.44 10.62 -14.01
C SER A 70 9.29 10.53 -12.50
N PHE A 71 8.85 9.38 -12.00
CA PHE A 71 8.58 9.15 -10.58
C PHE A 71 8.69 7.67 -10.24
N THR A 72 8.85 7.37 -8.95
CA THR A 72 8.69 6.02 -8.41
C THR A 72 7.51 5.99 -7.45
N LEU A 73 6.54 5.13 -7.76
CA LEU A 73 5.34 4.91 -6.96
C LEU A 73 5.41 3.54 -6.31
N LEU A 74 5.31 3.48 -4.99
CA LEU A 74 5.23 2.26 -4.18
C LEU A 74 3.82 2.14 -3.60
N ASP A 75 3.16 1.02 -3.81
CA ASP A 75 1.91 0.65 -3.14
C ASP A 75 2.20 -0.42 -2.10
N CYS A 76 1.92 -0.10 -0.83
CA CYS A 76 2.07 -1.03 0.28
C CYS A 76 0.68 -1.52 0.71
N GLY A 77 0.37 -2.75 0.31
CA GLY A 77 -0.84 -3.44 0.69
C GLY A 77 -0.74 -4.15 2.04
N SER A 78 -1.80 -4.88 2.38
CA SER A 78 -1.84 -5.72 3.58
C SER A 78 -1.02 -7.01 3.41
N ARG A 79 -0.97 -7.58 2.19
CA ARG A 79 -0.28 -8.86 1.89
C ARG A 79 0.83 -8.73 0.86
N ASP A 80 0.83 -7.66 0.08
CA ASP A 80 1.74 -7.49 -1.04
C ASP A 80 2.32 -6.07 -1.07
N ILE A 81 3.36 -5.92 -1.88
CA ILE A 81 3.99 -4.64 -2.18
C ILE A 81 4.25 -4.56 -3.68
N LYS A 82 4.02 -3.39 -4.25
CA LYS A 82 4.15 -3.14 -5.68
C LYS A 82 4.90 -1.85 -5.90
N PHE A 83 5.77 -1.79 -6.89
CA PHE A 83 6.28 -0.51 -7.37
C PHE A 83 6.05 -0.36 -8.87
N VAL A 84 5.91 0.89 -9.29
CA VAL A 84 5.92 1.30 -10.69
C VAL A 84 6.88 2.49 -10.81
N ARG A 85 7.80 2.42 -11.77
CA ARG A 85 8.69 3.52 -12.11
C ARG A 85 8.33 4.08 -13.47
N TYR A 86 8.12 5.38 -13.52
CA TYR A 86 7.96 6.13 -14.75
C TYR A 86 9.25 6.87 -15.10
N GLU A 87 9.55 6.93 -16.39
CA GLU A 87 10.58 7.78 -16.97
C GLU A 87 10.01 8.44 -18.23
N ASN A 88 10.09 9.77 -18.31
CA ASN A 88 9.64 10.56 -19.47
C ASN A 88 8.20 10.25 -19.91
N GLY A 89 7.28 10.09 -18.95
CA GLY A 89 5.85 9.86 -19.20
C GLY A 89 5.48 8.40 -19.45
N ALA A 90 6.46 7.48 -19.53
CA ALA A 90 6.22 6.07 -19.78
C ALA A 90 6.66 5.17 -18.62
N VAL A 91 5.97 4.04 -18.44
CA VAL A 91 6.39 3.02 -17.48
C VAL A 91 7.72 2.42 -17.93
N LYS A 92 8.75 2.58 -17.10
CA LYS A 92 10.08 2.03 -17.33
C LYS A 92 10.27 0.67 -16.69
N ASP A 93 9.79 0.52 -15.46
CA ASP A 93 10.00 -0.67 -14.64
C ASP A 93 8.82 -0.86 -13.69
N MET A 94 8.59 -2.11 -13.29
CA MET A 94 7.57 -2.47 -12.29
C MET A 94 7.98 -3.74 -11.56
N GLY A 95 7.63 -3.80 -10.28
CA GLY A 95 7.85 -4.99 -9.47
C GLY A 95 6.65 -5.27 -8.60
N TRP A 96 6.42 -6.56 -8.32
CA TRP A 96 5.37 -7.02 -7.44
C TRP A 96 5.87 -8.21 -6.63
N ASN A 97 5.75 -8.12 -5.30
CA ASN A 97 5.92 -9.23 -4.40
C ASN A 97 4.59 -9.49 -3.68
N ASP A 98 3.95 -10.62 -4.01
CA ASP A 98 2.68 -11.07 -3.42
C ASP A 98 2.81 -12.33 -2.56
N GLU A 99 4.03 -12.84 -2.39
CA GLU A 99 4.32 -14.11 -1.75
C GLU A 99 4.36 -14.01 -0.22
N CYS A 100 4.77 -12.85 0.33
CA CYS A 100 5.00 -12.71 1.78
C CYS A 100 4.27 -11.52 2.41
N GLY A 101 3.13 -11.80 3.06
CA GLY A 101 2.41 -10.81 3.87
C GLY A 101 3.04 -10.51 5.24
N ALA A 102 4.01 -11.31 5.68
CA ALA A 102 4.58 -11.22 7.03
C ALA A 102 5.40 -9.92 7.25
N SER A 103 5.81 -9.25 6.18
CA SER A 103 6.50 -7.95 6.22
C SER A 103 5.68 -6.83 5.56
N MET A 104 4.35 -6.89 5.66
CA MET A 104 3.43 -5.95 5.01
C MET A 104 2.46 -5.32 6.01
N GLY A 105 1.51 -4.52 5.52
CA GLY A 105 0.57 -3.76 6.36
C GLY A 105 -0.22 -4.61 7.36
N PHE A 106 -0.55 -5.87 7.02
CA PHE A 106 -1.25 -6.76 7.94
C PHE A 106 -0.46 -6.98 9.25
N THR A 107 0.85 -7.24 9.16
CA THR A 107 1.69 -7.44 10.34
C THR A 107 1.79 -6.18 11.18
N ILE A 108 1.91 -5.01 10.52
CA ILE A 108 1.96 -3.71 11.21
C ILE A 108 0.67 -3.48 12.00
N GLU A 109 -0.50 -3.70 11.40
CA GLU A 109 -1.79 -3.62 12.09
C GLU A 109 -1.95 -4.67 13.19
N LEU A 110 -1.46 -5.89 12.97
CA LEU A 110 -1.50 -6.97 13.95
C LEU A 110 -0.70 -6.61 15.21
N LEU A 111 0.54 -6.13 15.03
CA LEU A 111 1.40 -5.70 16.13
C LEU A 111 0.83 -4.48 16.87
N GLN A 112 0.21 -3.54 16.14
CA GLN A 112 -0.49 -2.41 16.74
C GLN A 112 -1.55 -2.87 17.73
N ARG A 113 -2.39 -3.83 17.33
CA ARG A 113 -3.49 -4.34 18.16
C ARG A 113 -2.98 -5.23 19.29
N TYR A 114 -2.01 -6.10 19.00
CA TYR A 114 -1.46 -7.03 19.97
C TYR A 114 -0.81 -6.32 21.16
N TYR A 115 0.01 -5.30 20.87
CA TYR A 115 0.70 -4.50 21.89
C TYR A 115 -0.07 -3.24 22.30
N GLN A 116 -1.28 -3.01 21.76
CA GLN A 116 -2.12 -1.84 22.04
C GLN A 116 -1.37 -0.50 21.85
N LEU A 117 -0.66 -0.38 20.74
CA LEU A 117 0.20 0.77 20.44
C LEU A 117 -0.53 1.87 19.67
N ASP A 118 -0.22 3.12 20.00
CA ASP A 118 -0.58 4.28 19.20
C ASP A 118 0.62 4.73 18.36
N PHE A 119 0.65 4.30 17.09
CA PHE A 119 1.72 4.69 16.16
C PHE A 119 1.74 6.19 15.86
N GLY A 120 0.65 6.93 16.10
CA GLY A 120 0.62 8.39 15.95
C GLY A 120 1.41 9.12 17.04
N ALA A 121 1.55 8.50 18.22
CA ALA A 121 2.28 9.05 19.36
C ALA A 121 3.74 8.56 19.45
N MET A 122 4.14 7.62 18.59
CA MET A 122 5.47 7.00 18.63
C MET A 122 6.48 7.76 17.76
N SER A 123 7.72 7.84 18.23
CA SER A 123 8.82 8.41 17.46
C SER A 123 9.44 7.40 16.49
N VAL A 124 9.91 7.90 15.35
CA VAL A 124 10.70 7.09 14.41
C VAL A 124 12.05 6.75 15.06
N PRO A 125 12.42 5.47 15.16
CA PRO A 125 13.65 5.09 15.83
C PRO A 125 14.88 5.40 14.96
N PRO A 126 16.06 5.62 15.57
CA PRO A 126 17.28 5.91 14.83
C PRO A 126 17.77 4.72 13.99
N ARG A 127 17.49 3.49 14.42
CA ARG A 127 17.95 2.25 13.78
C ARG A 127 16.81 1.26 13.62
N SER A 128 16.78 0.51 12.53
CA SER A 128 15.84 -0.59 12.36
C SER A 128 16.27 -1.85 13.09
N LEU A 129 15.38 -2.83 13.17
CA LEU A 129 15.77 -4.24 13.27
C LEU A 129 16.15 -4.76 11.87
N PRO A 130 17.06 -5.74 11.77
CA PRO A 130 17.36 -6.38 10.49
C PRO A 130 16.19 -7.28 10.07
N ILE A 131 15.47 -6.91 9.01
CA ILE A 131 14.28 -7.64 8.55
C ILE A 131 14.60 -8.36 7.24
N THR A 132 15.10 -9.59 7.33
CA THR A 132 15.27 -10.45 6.14
C THR A 132 13.97 -11.19 5.80
N CYS A 133 13.21 -11.55 6.82
CA CYS A 133 11.93 -12.24 6.73
C CYS A 133 10.99 -11.67 7.78
N GLY A 134 9.71 -11.45 7.45
CA GLY A 134 8.73 -10.89 8.38
C GLY A 134 8.57 -11.71 9.66
N VAL A 135 8.57 -13.05 9.56
CA VAL A 135 8.48 -13.95 10.71
C VAL A 135 9.72 -13.85 11.61
N LEU A 136 10.91 -13.84 11.01
CA LEU A 136 12.16 -13.65 11.76
C LEU A 136 12.23 -12.26 12.40
N GLY A 137 11.71 -11.24 11.72
CA GLY A 137 11.63 -9.89 12.26
C GLY A 137 10.68 -9.79 13.45
N ILE A 138 9.55 -10.51 13.45
CA ILE A 138 8.68 -10.63 14.62
C ILE A 138 9.43 -11.34 15.77
N SER A 139 10.18 -12.41 15.48
CA SER A 139 11.04 -13.06 16.48
C SER A 139 12.03 -12.06 17.11
N ALA A 140 12.65 -11.20 16.29
CA ALA A 140 13.57 -10.19 16.77
C ALA A 140 12.91 -9.12 17.67
N ILE A 141 11.59 -8.88 17.53
CA ILE A 141 10.83 -8.05 18.48
C ILE A 141 10.82 -8.73 19.86
N PHE A 142 10.48 -10.02 19.91
CA PHE A 142 10.47 -10.76 21.19
C PHE A 142 11.86 -10.77 21.84
N ASP A 143 12.91 -11.02 21.06
CA ASP A 143 14.29 -10.98 21.57
C ASP A 143 14.65 -9.60 22.12
N ALA A 144 14.25 -8.52 21.43
CA ALA A 144 14.49 -7.16 21.90
C ALA A 144 13.78 -6.86 23.24
N VAL A 145 12.53 -7.31 23.38
CA VAL A 145 11.74 -7.13 24.61
C VAL A 145 12.31 -7.91 25.77
N VAL A 146 12.70 -9.18 25.56
CA VAL A 146 13.36 -10.00 26.60
C VAL A 146 14.68 -9.36 27.05
N ASN A 147 15.38 -8.68 26.15
CA ASN A 147 16.61 -7.94 26.45
C ASN A 147 16.36 -6.53 27.03
N GLY A 148 15.12 -6.19 27.41
CA GLY A 148 14.79 -4.99 28.16
C GLY A 148 14.40 -3.76 27.32
N GLN A 149 14.26 -3.87 26.00
CA GLN A 149 13.63 -2.80 25.20
C GLN A 149 12.13 -2.77 25.43
N SER A 150 11.51 -1.58 25.31
CA SER A 150 10.05 -1.51 25.31
C SER A 150 9.47 -2.15 24.05
N GLU A 151 8.24 -2.67 24.18
CA GLU A 151 7.48 -3.20 23.05
C GLU A 151 7.29 -2.15 21.95
N SER A 152 7.03 -0.89 22.36
CA SER A 152 6.91 0.25 21.45
C SER A 152 8.21 0.48 20.65
N GLU A 153 9.37 0.49 21.30
CA GLU A 153 10.65 0.66 20.62
C GLU A 153 10.94 -0.51 19.68
N ALA A 154 10.78 -1.74 20.16
CA ALA A 154 11.03 -2.94 19.35
C ALA A 154 10.14 -2.98 18.08
N VAL A 155 8.84 -2.71 18.23
CA VAL A 155 7.89 -2.65 17.10
C VAL A 155 8.23 -1.47 16.17
N ALA A 156 8.58 -0.30 16.69
CA ALA A 156 8.98 0.83 15.86
C ALA A 156 10.20 0.51 14.99
N ARG A 157 11.19 -0.19 15.56
CA ARG A 157 12.40 -0.61 14.85
C ARG A 157 12.09 -1.66 13.78
N PHE A 158 11.13 -2.54 14.04
CA PHE A 158 10.63 -3.49 13.04
C PHE A 158 9.93 -2.77 11.87
N ILE A 159 9.01 -1.84 12.16
CA ILE A 159 8.31 -1.03 11.15
C ILE A 159 9.31 -0.25 10.29
N LYS A 160 10.34 0.33 10.90
CA LYS A 160 11.42 0.99 10.15
C LYS A 160 12.14 0.03 9.22
N GLY A 161 12.38 -1.20 9.64
CA GLY A 161 12.95 -2.24 8.79
C GLY A 161 12.07 -2.58 7.59
N ILE A 162 10.74 -2.66 7.77
CA ILE A 162 9.81 -2.86 6.66
C ILE A 162 9.86 -1.68 5.66
N ALA A 163 9.86 -0.44 6.15
CA ALA A 163 9.96 0.74 5.29
C ALA A 163 11.26 0.74 4.47
N LEU A 164 12.39 0.38 5.09
CA LEU A 164 13.67 0.25 4.40
C LEU A 164 13.66 -0.85 3.32
N ASN A 165 13.03 -1.99 3.59
CA ASN A 165 12.87 -3.04 2.58
C ASN A 165 12.01 -2.56 1.40
N GLY A 166 10.92 -1.84 1.68
CA GLY A 166 10.07 -1.25 0.63
C GLY A 166 10.83 -0.21 -0.21
N TYR A 167 11.65 0.62 0.44
CA TYR A 167 12.54 1.58 -0.22
C TYR A 167 13.54 0.89 -1.15
N GLN A 168 14.22 -0.15 -0.67
CA GLN A 168 15.17 -0.92 -1.47
C GLN A 168 14.47 -1.65 -2.62
N PHE A 169 13.29 -2.23 -2.37
CA PHE A 169 12.47 -2.88 -3.38
C PHE A 169 12.05 -1.91 -4.50
N ALA A 170 11.73 -0.66 -4.15
CA ALA A 170 11.44 0.41 -5.10
C ALA A 170 12.71 1.00 -5.77
N GLY A 171 13.88 0.42 -5.53
CA GLY A 171 15.16 0.83 -6.11
C GLY A 171 15.74 2.13 -5.55
N SER A 172 15.44 2.46 -4.30
CA SER A 172 16.06 3.55 -3.54
C SER A 172 16.00 4.96 -4.17
N PRO A 173 14.82 5.49 -4.52
CA PRO A 173 14.70 6.81 -5.16
C PRO A 173 14.84 7.98 -4.16
N ASP A 174 15.26 9.15 -4.64
CA ASP A 174 15.31 10.37 -3.80
C ASP A 174 13.93 10.85 -3.34
N THR A 175 12.91 10.64 -4.18
CA THR A 175 11.50 10.91 -3.88
C THR A 175 10.66 9.66 -4.19
N LEU A 176 9.84 9.26 -3.22
CA LEU A 176 8.96 8.11 -3.30
C LEU A 176 7.50 8.53 -3.12
N TYR A 177 6.66 8.24 -4.12
CA TYR A 177 5.23 8.37 -3.97
C TYR A 177 4.68 7.10 -3.33
N LEU A 178 3.91 7.25 -2.25
CA LEU A 178 3.36 6.12 -1.50
C LEU A 178 1.85 6.03 -1.72
N SER A 179 1.39 4.82 -2.02
CA SER A 179 -0.02 4.43 -2.10
C SER A 179 -0.34 3.37 -1.05
N GLY A 180 -1.61 3.31 -0.66
CA GLY A 180 -2.15 2.31 0.25
C GLY A 180 -2.50 2.85 1.63
N GLY A 181 -3.01 1.97 2.49
CA GLY A 181 -3.51 2.35 3.83
C GLY A 181 -2.41 2.83 4.77
N LEU A 182 -1.15 2.40 4.56
CA LEU A 182 -0.02 2.81 5.38
C LEU A 182 0.40 4.28 5.18
N CYS A 183 -0.18 5.00 4.22
CA CYS A 183 -0.02 6.46 4.11
C CYS A 183 -0.49 7.20 5.36
N GLU A 184 -1.43 6.62 6.11
CA GLU A 184 -1.98 7.20 7.35
C GLU A 184 -1.18 6.78 8.60
N ASN A 185 -0.09 6.03 8.44
CA ASN A 185 0.77 5.59 9.52
C ASN A 185 2.05 6.45 9.57
N PRO A 186 2.13 7.47 10.46
CA PRO A 186 3.26 8.40 10.49
C PRO A 186 4.58 7.74 10.88
N LEU A 187 4.54 6.67 11.68
CA LEU A 187 5.72 5.89 12.04
C LEU A 187 6.31 5.16 10.83
N PHE A 188 5.45 4.61 9.97
CA PHE A 188 5.87 3.97 8.73
C PHE A 188 6.36 4.98 7.70
N THR A 189 5.61 6.05 7.43
CA THR A 189 5.99 7.06 6.43
C THR A 189 7.24 7.83 6.83
N GLY A 190 7.41 8.15 8.12
CA GLY A 190 8.62 8.80 8.64
C GLY A 190 9.84 7.87 8.72
N SER A 191 9.68 6.56 8.50
CA SER A 191 10.79 5.60 8.55
C SER A 191 11.58 5.51 7.25
N PHE A 192 11.06 6.04 6.14
CA PHE A 192 11.76 6.05 4.86
C PHE A 192 12.95 7.02 4.88
N PRO A 193 14.08 6.67 4.24
CA PRO A 193 15.28 7.51 4.20
C PRO A 193 15.27 8.51 3.04
N CYS A 194 14.10 8.82 2.48
CA CYS A 194 13.90 9.67 1.30
C CYS A 194 12.68 10.58 1.49
N THR A 195 12.44 11.47 0.54
CA THR A 195 11.21 12.28 0.54
C THR A 195 10.01 11.40 0.20
N VAL A 196 9.00 11.35 1.06
CA VAL A 196 7.78 10.57 0.82
C VAL A 196 6.59 11.48 0.55
N VAL A 197 5.92 11.25 -0.58
CA VAL A 197 4.66 11.93 -0.94
C VAL A 197 3.52 10.91 -0.86
N CYS A 198 2.64 11.07 0.13
CA CYS A 198 1.51 10.15 0.32
C CYS A 198 0.34 10.50 -0.60
N LEU A 199 -0.03 9.57 -1.48
CA LEU A 199 -1.20 9.66 -2.37
C LEU A 199 -2.46 9.04 -1.75
N GLY A 200 -2.30 8.31 -0.65
CA GLY A 200 -3.39 7.65 0.06
C GLY A 200 -3.85 6.34 -0.60
N ARG A 201 -5.05 5.91 -0.22
CA ARG A 201 -5.55 4.55 -0.50
C ARG A 201 -6.36 4.41 -1.80
N TRP A 202 -6.52 5.48 -2.57
CA TRP A 202 -7.47 5.55 -3.70
C TRP A 202 -6.81 5.49 -5.09
N VAL A 203 -5.48 5.41 -5.16
CA VAL A 203 -4.72 5.46 -6.42
C VAL A 203 -5.21 4.44 -7.45
N LEU A 204 -5.45 3.19 -7.03
CA LEU A 204 -5.93 2.15 -7.93
C LEU A 204 -7.33 2.43 -8.49
N LEU A 205 -8.20 3.13 -7.75
CA LEU A 205 -9.51 3.55 -8.26
C LEU A 205 -9.38 4.65 -9.31
N GLU A 206 -8.46 5.59 -9.14
CA GLU A 206 -8.15 6.57 -10.19
C GLU A 206 -7.62 5.88 -11.45
N GLY A 207 -6.78 4.86 -11.27
CA GLY A 207 -6.34 4.01 -12.37
C GLY A 207 -7.46 3.24 -13.07
N LEU A 208 -8.48 2.80 -12.33
CA LEU A 208 -9.68 2.21 -12.92
C LEU A 208 -10.44 3.23 -13.77
N LYS A 209 -10.63 4.47 -13.30
CA LYS A 209 -11.29 5.53 -14.08
C LYS A 209 -10.59 5.78 -15.42
N VAL A 210 -9.26 5.85 -15.42
CA VAL A 210 -8.46 5.95 -16.66
C VAL A 210 -8.69 4.73 -17.54
N SER A 211 -8.66 3.53 -16.97
CA SER A 211 -8.80 2.27 -17.70
C SER A 211 -10.14 2.11 -18.43
N ILE A 212 -11.18 2.81 -17.97
CA ILE A 212 -12.53 2.77 -18.55
C ILE A 212 -12.89 4.04 -19.33
N GLY A 213 -11.91 4.92 -19.56
CA GLY A 213 -12.08 6.14 -20.36
C GLY A 213 -12.87 7.26 -19.67
N MET A 214 -13.02 7.21 -18.33
CA MET A 214 -13.65 8.31 -17.58
C MET A 214 -12.73 9.51 -17.37
N VAL A 215 -11.41 9.30 -17.43
CA VAL A 215 -10.40 10.34 -17.34
C VAL A 215 -9.44 10.16 -18.50
N THR A 216 -9.41 11.14 -19.39
CA THR A 216 -8.41 11.27 -20.45
C THR A 216 -7.33 12.23 -19.95
N ARG A 217 -6.24 11.69 -19.40
CA ARG A 217 -4.94 12.34 -19.64
C ARG A 217 -4.47 11.78 -20.97
N ASP A 218 -4.01 12.64 -21.86
CA ASP A 218 -3.30 12.26 -23.08
C ASP A 218 -1.99 11.55 -22.66
N LEU A 219 -2.11 10.28 -22.28
CA LEU A 219 -0.99 9.38 -22.07
C LEU A 219 -0.55 8.93 -23.47
N LEU A 220 0.23 9.80 -24.10
CA LEU A 220 1.00 9.53 -25.33
C LEU A 220 2.33 8.88 -24.97
#